data_AF-A0A9W7DH20-F1
#
_entry.id   AF-A0A9W7DH20-F1
#
_cell.length_a   1.000
_cell.length_b   1.000
_cell.length_c   1.000
_cell.angle_alpha   90.00
_cell.angle_beta   90.00
_cell.angle_gamma   90.00
#
_symmetry.space_group_name_H-M   'P 1'
#
loop_
_entity.id
_entity.type
_entity.pdbx_description
1 polymer ?
#
loop_
_entity_poly.entity_id
_entity_poly.type
_entity_poly.pdbx_seq_one_letter_code
_entity_poly.pdbx_strand_id
1 'polypeptide(L)'
;MMSENQPELPNGGQLTVERFQQLGLSFGGAGSSHKLHTLVLQAYLQITSESNSISYELLNQFENSLGFETNIIYFLFQEAIYCNGESNATNWSAERKRPAEFTSDITKLTKDQKFLFTGEMVFPSMLKDHSELKPLTKLAELLHSHTNWSEIYNLSTLKTIKFDKLPIVAAMYFDDQYVDFQLGLNDLKYFEFKKFVTNQLFHNGLRIQTDLVLDTLFGIIENGEYI
;
A
#
# COMPACT_ATOMS: atom_id res chain seq x y z
N MET A 1 -25.49 -4.85 3.19
CA MET A 1 -24.90 -6.04 2.55
C MET A 1 -23.61 -6.51 3.24
N MET A 2 -22.42 -5.93 3.01
CA MET A 2 -21.17 -6.44 3.65
C MET A 2 -21.22 -6.42 5.19
N SER A 3 -21.76 -5.36 5.79
CA SER A 3 -21.94 -5.24 7.25
C SER A 3 -22.92 -6.25 7.84
N GLU A 4 -23.85 -6.76 7.04
CA GLU A 4 -24.94 -7.64 7.49
C GLU A 4 -24.67 -9.11 7.16
N ASN A 5 -24.07 -9.37 5.99
CA ASN A 5 -24.01 -10.69 5.38
C ASN A 5 -22.58 -11.24 5.22
N GLN A 6 -21.55 -10.40 5.34
CA GLN A 6 -20.12 -10.76 5.21
C GLN A 6 -19.86 -11.84 4.13
N PRO A 7 -20.07 -11.52 2.85
CA PRO A 7 -20.07 -12.53 1.78
C PRO A 7 -18.80 -13.38 1.78
N GLU A 8 -18.98 -14.69 1.68
CA GLU A 8 -17.85 -15.62 1.57
C GLU A 8 -17.24 -15.54 0.17
N LEU A 9 -15.92 -15.46 0.12
CA LEU A 9 -15.13 -15.48 -1.10
C LEU A 9 -14.82 -16.93 -1.52
N PRO A 10 -14.50 -17.20 -2.79
CA PRO A 10 -14.22 -18.55 -3.29
C PRO A 10 -13.29 -19.41 -2.43
N ASN A 11 -12.28 -18.80 -1.79
CA ASN A 11 -11.32 -19.47 -0.92
C ASN A 11 -11.73 -19.59 0.57
N GLY A 12 -12.97 -19.24 0.93
CA GLY A 12 -13.47 -19.24 2.31
C GLY A 12 -13.04 -18.03 3.15
N GLY A 13 -12.41 -17.02 2.52
CA GLY A 13 -12.24 -15.68 3.09
C GLY A 13 -13.56 -14.93 3.16
N GLN A 14 -13.57 -13.77 3.83
CA GLN A 14 -14.77 -12.94 3.97
C GLN A 14 -14.57 -11.56 3.36
N LEU A 15 -15.55 -11.11 2.58
CA LEU A 15 -15.61 -9.74 2.06
C LEU A 15 -16.25 -8.82 3.11
N THR A 16 -15.47 -8.45 4.12
CA THR A 16 -15.86 -7.48 5.15
C THR A 16 -15.76 -6.04 4.63
N VAL A 17 -16.31 -5.09 5.39
CA VAL A 17 -16.13 -3.65 5.10
C VAL A 17 -14.65 -3.27 5.12
N GLU A 18 -13.86 -3.81 6.05
CA GLU A 18 -12.43 -3.51 6.16
C GLU A 18 -11.63 -4.07 4.99
N ARG A 19 -11.92 -5.30 4.57
CA ARG A 19 -11.31 -5.88 3.36
C ARG A 19 -11.68 -5.08 2.11
N PHE A 20 -12.90 -4.56 2.04
CA PHE A 20 -13.32 -3.68 0.95
C PHE A 20 -12.59 -2.32 0.98
N GLN A 21 -12.36 -1.72 2.16
CA GLN A 21 -11.54 -0.49 2.28
C GLN A 21 -10.13 -0.68 1.74
N GLN A 22 -9.55 -1.87 1.90
CA GLN A 22 -8.20 -2.19 1.44
C GLN A 22 -8.04 -2.16 -0.09
N LEU A 23 -9.13 -2.18 -0.87
CA LEU A 23 -9.06 -2.05 -2.33
C LEU A 23 -8.41 -0.73 -2.79
N GLY A 24 -8.35 0.28 -1.91
CA GLY A 24 -7.59 1.52 -2.15
C GLY A 24 -6.08 1.31 -2.26
N LEU A 25 -5.55 0.15 -1.85
CA LEU A 25 -4.20 -0.29 -2.17
C LEU A 25 -3.92 -0.16 -3.67
N SER A 26 -4.92 -0.28 -4.54
CA SER A 26 -4.73 -0.17 -5.98
C SER A 26 -4.46 1.26 -6.48
N PHE A 27 -4.93 2.30 -5.79
CA PHE A 27 -5.05 3.66 -6.32
C PHE A 27 -3.74 4.35 -6.74
N GLY A 28 -2.58 3.97 -6.20
CA GLY A 28 -1.30 4.57 -6.59
C GLY A 28 -0.74 4.07 -7.93
N GLY A 29 -1.43 3.18 -8.64
CA GLY A 29 -1.08 2.78 -10.00
C GLY A 29 -1.89 3.48 -11.08
N ALA A 30 -1.27 3.85 -12.20
CA ALA A 30 -2.01 4.34 -13.37
C ALA A 30 -3.09 3.34 -13.82
N GLY A 31 -4.33 3.81 -14.00
CA GLY A 31 -5.47 3.03 -14.49
C GLY A 31 -6.16 2.14 -13.44
N SER A 32 -5.68 2.09 -12.19
CA SER A 32 -6.28 1.25 -11.15
C SER A 32 -7.60 1.80 -10.61
N SER A 33 -7.73 3.12 -10.51
CA SER A 33 -8.96 3.79 -10.05
C SER A 33 -10.15 3.45 -10.93
N HIS A 34 -9.93 3.35 -12.25
CA HIS A 34 -10.96 2.91 -13.19
C HIS A 34 -11.37 1.44 -12.99
N LYS A 35 -10.39 0.55 -12.73
CA LYS A 35 -10.67 -0.86 -12.43
C LYS A 35 -11.49 -1.00 -11.15
N LEU A 36 -11.10 -0.30 -10.08
CA LEU A 36 -11.85 -0.32 -8.84
C LEU A 36 -13.26 0.26 -9.02
N HIS A 37 -13.39 1.40 -9.72
CA HIS A 37 -14.69 1.96 -10.04
C HIS A 37 -15.60 0.96 -10.76
N THR A 38 -15.06 0.25 -11.76
CA THR A 38 -15.80 -0.78 -12.51
C THR A 38 -16.23 -1.93 -11.60
N LEU A 39 -15.33 -2.42 -10.74
CA LEU A 39 -15.62 -3.48 -9.77
C LEU A 39 -16.74 -3.08 -8.79
N VAL A 40 -16.68 -1.87 -8.24
CA VAL A 40 -17.72 -1.34 -7.35
C VAL A 40 -19.04 -1.14 -8.09
N LEU A 41 -19.01 -0.62 -9.32
CA LEU A 41 -20.21 -0.42 -10.13
C LEU A 41 -20.89 -1.75 -10.45
N GLN A 42 -20.14 -2.78 -10.83
CA GLN A 42 -20.66 -4.12 -11.07
C GLN A 42 -21.31 -4.70 -9.81
N ALA A 43 -20.67 -4.56 -8.65
CA ALA A 43 -21.24 -4.98 -7.37
C ALA A 43 -22.53 -4.24 -7.05
N TYR A 44 -22.56 -2.92 -7.24
CA TYR A 44 -23.77 -2.11 -7.04
C TYR A 44 -24.92 -2.58 -7.93
N LEU A 45 -24.67 -2.80 -9.22
CA LEU A 45 -25.70 -3.25 -10.17
C LEU A 45 -26.25 -4.63 -9.79
N GLN A 46 -25.41 -5.57 -9.35
CA GLN A 46 -25.85 -6.91 -8.95
C GLN A 46 -26.65 -6.89 -7.64
N ILE A 47 -26.20 -6.12 -6.64
CA ILE A 47 -26.88 -5.99 -5.34
C ILE A 47 -28.23 -5.27 -5.50
N THR A 48 -28.34 -4.29 -6.40
CA THR A 48 -29.60 -3.54 -6.62
C THR A 48 -30.55 -4.21 -7.61
N SER A 49 -30.12 -5.31 -8.23
CA SER A 49 -30.99 -6.13 -9.07
C SER A 49 -31.94 -6.99 -8.22
N GLU A 50 -32.96 -7.57 -8.86
CA GLU A 50 -33.91 -8.46 -8.20
C GLU A 50 -33.26 -9.66 -7.50
N SER A 51 -32.09 -10.12 -7.98
CA SER A 51 -31.38 -11.25 -7.39
C SER A 51 -30.70 -10.91 -6.06
N ASN A 52 -30.48 -9.62 -5.76
CA ASN A 52 -29.82 -9.09 -4.56
C ASN A 52 -28.61 -9.95 -4.10
N SER A 53 -27.79 -10.37 -5.06
CA SER A 53 -26.70 -11.31 -4.84
C SER A 53 -25.51 -10.96 -5.71
N ILE A 54 -24.31 -11.29 -5.21
CA ILE A 54 -23.06 -11.14 -5.95
C ILE A 54 -22.72 -12.48 -6.59
N SER A 55 -22.48 -12.47 -7.89
CA SER A 55 -22.03 -13.63 -8.66
C SER A 55 -20.66 -14.14 -8.20
N TYR A 56 -20.41 -15.44 -8.39
CA TYR A 56 -19.11 -16.05 -8.11
C TYR A 56 -17.96 -15.35 -8.86
N GLU A 57 -18.18 -14.96 -10.12
CA GLU A 57 -17.19 -14.23 -10.92
C GLU A 57 -16.73 -12.95 -10.21
N LEU A 58 -17.69 -12.16 -9.71
CA LEU A 58 -17.39 -10.90 -9.05
C LEU A 58 -16.74 -11.10 -7.67
N LEU A 59 -17.18 -12.12 -6.90
CA LEU A 59 -16.50 -12.51 -5.66
C LEU A 59 -15.05 -12.93 -5.92
N ASN A 60 -14.81 -13.69 -6.98
CA ASN A 60 -13.46 -14.07 -7.40
C ASN A 60 -12.61 -12.85 -7.79
N GLN A 61 -13.19 -11.83 -8.45
CA GLN A 61 -12.48 -10.59 -8.73
C GLN A 61 -12.11 -9.83 -7.45
N PHE A 62 -13.01 -9.74 -6.45
CA PHE A 62 -12.70 -9.16 -5.15
C PHE A 62 -11.58 -9.91 -4.43
N GLU A 63 -11.63 -11.24 -4.42
CA GLU A 63 -10.58 -12.08 -3.81
C GLU A 63 -9.20 -11.78 -4.40
N ASN A 64 -9.11 -11.72 -5.74
CA ASN A 64 -7.85 -11.54 -6.47
C ASN A 64 -7.37 -10.08 -6.54
N SER A 65 -8.10 -9.12 -5.96
CA SER A 65 -7.76 -7.69 -6.07
C SER A 65 -6.58 -7.25 -5.20
N LEU A 66 -6.26 -7.98 -4.12
CA LEU A 66 -5.25 -7.58 -3.13
C LEU A 66 -3.99 -8.46 -3.12
N GLY A 67 -4.14 -9.77 -3.37
CA GLY A 67 -3.01 -10.69 -3.52
C GLY A 67 -2.32 -11.14 -2.22
N PHE A 68 -2.84 -10.78 -1.05
CA PHE A 68 -2.24 -11.17 0.24
C PHE A 68 -2.22 -12.68 0.48
N GLU A 69 -3.14 -13.43 -0.11
CA GLU A 69 -3.20 -14.89 -0.04
C GLU A 69 -2.00 -15.57 -0.68
N THR A 70 -1.41 -14.97 -1.71
CA THR A 70 -0.26 -15.54 -2.44
C THR A 70 1.07 -14.87 -2.07
N ASN A 71 1.01 -13.72 -1.37
CA ASN A 71 2.17 -12.90 -1.01
C ASN A 71 2.28 -12.74 0.51
N ILE A 72 2.28 -13.83 1.26
CA ILE A 72 2.24 -13.82 2.73
C ILE A 72 3.43 -13.10 3.37
N ILE A 73 4.61 -13.12 2.73
CA ILE A 73 5.81 -12.42 3.23
C ILE A 73 5.58 -10.91 3.20
N TYR A 74 4.93 -10.42 2.14
CA TYR A 74 4.60 -9.02 2.02
C TYR A 74 3.65 -8.58 3.14
N PHE A 75 2.58 -9.35 3.42
CA PHE A 75 1.72 -9.09 4.58
C PHE A 75 2.49 -9.05 5.91
N LEU A 76 3.30 -10.08 6.18
CA LEU A 76 4.01 -10.21 7.45
C LEU A 76 4.99 -9.07 7.69
N PHE A 77 5.76 -8.68 6.68
CA PHE A 77 6.89 -7.77 6.85
C PHE A 77 6.59 -6.32 6.45
N GLN A 78 5.38 -5.99 5.99
CA GLN A 78 5.05 -4.66 5.46
C GLN A 78 5.43 -3.53 6.43
N GLU A 79 5.09 -3.63 7.72
CA GLU A 79 5.47 -2.59 8.69
C GLU A 79 6.93 -2.75 9.17
N ALA A 80 7.44 -3.97 9.17
CA ALA A 80 8.77 -4.29 9.69
C ALA A 80 9.90 -3.65 8.88
N ILE A 81 9.69 -3.35 7.59
CA ILE A 81 10.69 -2.68 6.75
C ILE A 81 11.04 -1.27 7.25
N TYR A 82 10.20 -0.67 8.11
CA TYR A 82 10.44 0.63 8.71
C TYR A 82 11.13 0.57 10.07
N CYS A 83 11.33 -0.63 10.63
CA CYS A 83 12.01 -0.79 11.91
C CYS A 83 13.53 -0.60 11.75
N ASN A 84 14.10 0.24 12.62
CA ASN A 84 15.53 0.51 12.66
C ASN A 84 15.97 0.71 14.12
N GLY A 85 16.74 -0.24 14.65
CA GLY A 85 17.24 -0.22 16.03
C GLY A 85 16.24 -0.70 17.10
N GLU A 86 16.74 -0.79 18.33
CA GLU A 86 16.00 -1.34 19.48
C GLU A 86 14.75 -0.52 19.87
N SER A 87 13.80 -1.17 20.53
CA SER A 87 12.58 -0.58 21.12
C SER A 87 11.52 -0.09 20.12
N ASN A 88 11.57 -0.53 18.87
CA ASN A 88 10.64 -0.13 17.81
C ASN A 88 9.75 -1.29 17.35
N ALA A 89 8.90 -1.81 18.24
CA ALA A 89 7.83 -2.70 17.81
C ALA A 89 6.80 -1.94 16.98
N THR A 90 6.47 -2.47 15.81
CA THR A 90 5.49 -1.85 14.90
C THR A 90 4.12 -1.77 15.57
N ASN A 91 3.75 -2.79 16.34
CA ASN A 91 2.54 -2.92 17.15
C ASN A 91 1.23 -2.66 16.39
N TRP A 92 1.20 -2.94 15.08
CA TRP A 92 0.13 -2.53 14.16
C TRP A 92 0.04 -1.01 14.03
N SER A 93 1.12 -0.39 13.55
CA SER A 93 1.26 1.07 13.46
C SER A 93 0.16 1.69 12.60
N ALA A 94 -0.16 1.08 11.46
CA ALA A 94 -1.21 1.53 10.56
C ALA A 94 -2.57 1.57 11.26
N GLU A 95 -2.92 0.53 12.01
CA GLU A 95 -4.17 0.48 12.79
C GLU A 95 -4.15 1.52 13.93
N ARG A 96 -3.07 1.60 14.72
CA ARG A 96 -2.96 2.58 15.82
C ARG A 96 -3.00 4.03 15.35
N LYS A 97 -2.53 4.30 14.13
CA LYS A 97 -2.49 5.63 13.52
C LYS A 97 -3.66 5.88 12.58
N ARG A 98 -4.58 4.92 12.43
CA ARG A 98 -5.74 5.03 11.55
C ARG A 98 -6.63 6.21 11.98
N PRO A 99 -6.82 7.22 11.13
CA PRO A 99 -7.69 8.33 11.47
C PRO A 99 -9.16 7.89 11.58
N ALA A 100 -9.94 8.53 12.44
CA ALA A 100 -11.33 8.15 12.69
C ALA A 100 -12.24 8.24 11.45
N GLU A 101 -11.88 9.08 10.48
CA GLU A 101 -12.57 9.20 9.18
C GLU A 101 -12.45 7.93 8.30
N PHE A 102 -11.47 7.06 8.54
CA PHE A 102 -11.33 5.76 7.88
C PHE A 102 -12.10 4.64 8.58
N THR A 103 -13.14 4.98 9.36
CA THR A 103 -13.91 3.98 10.10
C THR A 103 -14.53 2.92 9.18
N SER A 104 -14.41 1.67 9.58
CA SER A 104 -15.08 0.53 8.96
C SER A 104 -16.51 0.32 9.46
N ASP A 105 -16.90 1.03 10.51
CA ASP A 105 -18.25 1.03 11.04
C ASP A 105 -19.11 2.00 10.24
N ILE A 106 -19.75 1.46 9.19
CA ILE A 106 -20.59 2.25 8.28
C ILE A 106 -21.76 2.94 8.97
N THR A 107 -22.16 2.52 10.18
CA THR A 107 -23.25 3.17 10.92
C THR A 107 -22.87 4.53 11.47
N LYS A 108 -21.56 4.81 11.56
CA LYS A 108 -21.01 6.11 11.97
C LYS A 108 -20.90 7.10 10.82
N LEU A 109 -21.15 6.67 9.57
CA LEU A 109 -21.09 7.55 8.41
C LEU A 109 -22.41 8.32 8.27
N THR A 110 -22.32 9.65 8.22
CA THR A 110 -23.44 10.50 7.81
C THR A 110 -23.60 10.49 6.29
N LYS A 111 -24.75 10.93 5.78
CA LYS A 111 -25.02 10.98 4.33
C LYS A 111 -24.00 11.79 3.53
N ASP A 112 -23.38 12.79 4.15
CA ASP A 112 -22.41 13.67 3.49
C ASP A 112 -20.95 13.22 3.69
N GLN A 113 -20.71 12.21 4.53
CA GLN A 113 -19.39 11.66 4.74
C GLN A 113 -19.03 10.64 3.65
N LYS A 114 -17.81 10.78 3.12
CA LYS A 114 -17.27 9.86 2.13
C LYS A 114 -16.76 8.60 2.81
N PHE A 115 -17.06 7.44 2.21
CA PHE A 115 -16.37 6.21 2.55
C PHE A 115 -14.92 6.29 2.03
N LEU A 116 -13.95 6.22 2.94
CA LEU A 116 -12.53 6.29 2.60
C LEU A 116 -11.94 4.89 2.47
N PHE A 117 -11.21 4.66 1.38
CA PHE A 117 -10.40 3.47 1.19
C PHE A 117 -9.03 3.66 1.83
N THR A 118 -8.42 2.60 2.33
CA THR A 118 -7.04 2.62 2.83
C THR A 118 -6.05 2.39 1.69
N GLY A 119 -4.86 2.98 1.81
CA GLY A 119 -3.74 2.72 0.89
C GLY A 119 -3.01 1.42 1.20
N GLU A 120 -1.68 1.45 1.08
CA GLU A 120 -0.80 0.31 1.34
C GLU A 120 -0.55 0.13 2.84
N MET A 121 -1.50 -0.52 3.53
CA MET A 121 -1.45 -0.74 4.97
C MET A 121 -1.87 -2.17 5.30
N VAL A 122 -1.28 -2.75 6.34
CA VAL A 122 -1.70 -4.05 6.90
C VAL A 122 -2.42 -3.85 8.23
N PHE A 123 -3.48 -4.62 8.45
CA PHE A 123 -4.34 -4.51 9.63
C PHE A 123 -4.52 -5.86 10.32
N PRO A 124 -4.73 -5.90 11.65
CA PRO A 124 -5.00 -7.14 12.38
C PRO A 124 -6.21 -7.92 11.81
N SER A 125 -7.25 -7.20 11.34
CA SER A 125 -8.45 -7.80 10.77
C SER A 125 -8.20 -8.67 9.54
N MET A 126 -7.12 -8.42 8.80
CA MET A 126 -6.74 -9.23 7.65
C MET A 126 -6.47 -10.70 8.03
N LEU A 127 -5.99 -10.94 9.25
CA LEU A 127 -5.80 -12.30 9.80
C LEU A 127 -7.11 -13.07 9.97
N LYS A 128 -8.24 -12.37 10.06
CA LYS A 128 -9.58 -12.96 10.08
C LYS A 128 -10.20 -13.02 8.69
N ASP A 129 -9.97 -12.01 7.87
CA ASP A 129 -10.70 -11.82 6.61
C ASP A 129 -10.09 -12.60 5.43
N HIS A 130 -8.77 -12.81 5.44
CA HIS A 130 -8.07 -13.61 4.44
C HIS A 130 -7.86 -15.03 4.97
N SER A 131 -8.39 -16.04 4.26
CA SER A 131 -8.31 -17.45 4.67
C SER A 131 -6.86 -17.92 4.85
N GLU A 132 -5.99 -17.60 3.90
CA GLU A 132 -4.58 -18.01 3.91
C GLU A 132 -3.73 -17.29 4.98
N LEU A 133 -4.20 -16.16 5.51
CA LEU A 133 -3.50 -15.45 6.59
C LEU A 133 -3.89 -15.96 7.98
N LYS A 134 -5.08 -16.57 8.15
CA LYS A 134 -5.55 -17.10 9.45
C LYS A 134 -4.52 -17.99 10.15
N PRO A 135 -3.87 -18.97 9.49
CA PRO A 135 -2.87 -19.82 10.14
C PRO A 135 -1.63 -19.07 10.64
N LEU A 136 -1.38 -17.87 10.11
CA LEU A 136 -0.21 -17.04 10.42
C LEU A 136 -0.44 -16.07 11.58
N THR A 137 -1.64 -16.04 12.18
CA THR A 137 -2.03 -15.09 13.25
C THR A 137 -0.96 -14.95 14.34
N LYS A 138 -0.53 -16.08 14.93
CA LYS A 138 0.49 -16.08 15.99
C LYS A 138 1.84 -15.53 15.52
N LEU A 139 2.23 -15.83 14.28
CA LEU A 139 3.49 -15.33 13.71
C LEU A 139 3.41 -13.81 13.50
N ALA A 140 2.31 -13.31 12.95
CA ALA A 140 2.09 -11.88 12.76
C ALA A 140 2.10 -11.13 14.11
N GLU A 141 1.42 -11.65 15.13
CA GLU A 141 1.44 -11.07 16.49
C GLU A 141 2.86 -10.98 17.07
N LEU A 142 3.65 -12.05 16.93
CA LEU A 142 5.05 -12.07 17.37
C LEU A 142 5.90 -11.07 16.59
N LEU A 143 5.68 -10.93 15.29
CA LEU A 143 6.42 -10.01 14.44
C LEU A 143 6.09 -8.55 14.75
N HIS A 144 4.79 -8.21 14.90
CA HIS A 144 4.37 -6.85 15.26
C HIS A 144 4.75 -6.46 16.70
N SER A 145 4.94 -7.43 17.61
CA SER A 145 5.44 -7.19 18.97
C SER A 145 6.96 -7.26 19.09
N HIS A 146 7.68 -7.60 18.01
CA HIS A 146 9.14 -7.71 18.03
C HIS A 146 9.80 -6.33 18.17
N THR A 147 10.67 -6.18 19.17
CA THR A 147 11.36 -4.91 19.48
C THR A 147 12.86 -4.93 19.19
N ASN A 148 13.46 -6.11 19.04
CA ASN A 148 14.91 -6.27 18.98
C ASN A 148 15.45 -6.20 17.55
N TRP A 149 15.16 -5.10 16.85
CA TRP A 149 15.62 -4.85 15.49
C TRP A 149 17.05 -4.33 15.48
N SER A 150 17.84 -4.79 14.52
CA SER A 150 19.15 -4.20 14.26
C SER A 150 19.03 -2.78 13.72
N GLU A 151 20.00 -1.93 14.03
CA GLU A 151 20.20 -0.69 13.27
C GLU A 151 20.71 -1.03 11.87
N ILE A 152 19.99 -0.59 10.85
CA ILE A 152 20.32 -0.83 9.43
C ILE A 152 20.93 0.41 8.75
N TYR A 153 20.80 1.59 9.37
CA TYR A 153 21.33 2.85 8.82
C TYR A 153 22.45 3.45 9.67
N ASN A 154 23.61 3.66 9.07
CA ASN A 154 24.69 4.46 9.65
C ASN A 154 24.65 5.89 9.09
N LEU A 155 23.94 6.80 9.78
CA LEU A 155 23.73 8.17 9.31
C LEU A 155 25.03 8.96 9.11
N SER A 156 26.05 8.70 9.94
CA SER A 156 27.36 9.33 9.79
C SER A 156 28.02 8.93 8.47
N THR A 157 27.90 7.66 8.09
CA THR A 157 28.42 7.14 6.82
C THR A 157 27.63 7.68 5.64
N LEU A 158 26.29 7.70 5.70
CA LEU A 158 25.44 8.26 4.64
C LEU A 158 25.82 9.70 4.32
N LYS A 159 26.13 10.52 5.32
CA LYS A 159 26.54 11.93 5.13
C LYS A 159 27.86 12.10 4.40
N THR A 160 28.70 11.06 4.37
CA THR A 160 29.96 11.07 3.61
C THR A 160 29.78 10.77 2.14
N ILE A 161 28.61 10.22 1.75
CA ILE A 161 28.32 9.90 0.36
C ILE A 161 28.19 11.20 -0.43
N LYS A 162 28.93 11.26 -1.54
CA LYS A 162 28.96 12.38 -2.47
C LYS A 162 28.72 11.86 -3.87
N PHE A 163 28.07 12.66 -4.70
CA PHE A 163 27.68 12.25 -6.04
C PHE A 163 28.89 11.89 -6.93
N ASP A 164 30.02 12.58 -6.76
CA ASP A 164 31.27 12.34 -7.49
C ASP A 164 31.93 10.98 -7.15
N LYS A 165 31.66 10.44 -5.96
CA LYS A 165 32.17 9.13 -5.52
C LYS A 165 31.19 7.99 -5.79
N LEU A 166 29.90 8.26 -5.59
CA LEU A 166 28.82 7.31 -5.80
C LEU A 166 27.62 8.08 -6.35
N PRO A 167 27.40 8.06 -7.67
CA PRO A 167 26.24 8.71 -8.29
C PRO A 167 24.95 8.02 -7.83
N ILE A 168 24.13 8.73 -7.05
CA ILE A 168 22.79 8.28 -6.66
C ILE A 168 21.77 9.16 -7.37
N VAL A 169 20.85 8.51 -8.07
CA VAL A 169 19.71 9.15 -8.73
C VAL A 169 18.41 8.50 -8.28
N ALA A 170 17.37 9.31 -8.11
CA ALA A 170 16.06 8.84 -7.67
C ALA A 170 14.95 9.35 -8.60
N ALA A 171 14.05 8.47 -9.00
CA ALA A 171 12.77 8.86 -9.54
C ALA A 171 11.82 9.14 -8.37
N MET A 172 11.19 10.32 -8.37
CA MET A 172 10.27 10.75 -7.34
C MET A 172 8.96 11.18 -7.99
N TYR A 173 7.89 10.47 -7.69
CA TYR A 173 6.56 10.81 -8.17
C TYR A 173 5.91 11.77 -7.18
N PHE A 174 5.49 12.94 -7.65
CA PHE A 174 5.03 14.03 -6.78
C PHE A 174 3.72 13.69 -6.06
N ASP A 175 2.80 13.05 -6.77
CA ASP A 175 1.48 12.62 -6.27
C ASP A 175 1.46 11.11 -5.96
N ASP A 176 2.59 10.54 -5.51
CA ASP A 176 2.64 9.13 -5.10
C ASP A 176 1.77 8.89 -3.86
N GLN A 177 0.94 7.86 -3.89
CA GLN A 177 0.06 7.53 -2.79
C GLN A 177 0.78 6.83 -1.62
N TYR A 178 1.85 6.09 -1.90
CA TYR A 178 2.50 5.20 -0.94
C TYR A 178 3.79 5.79 -0.40
N VAL A 179 4.52 6.54 -1.22
CA VAL A 179 5.78 7.18 -0.82
C VAL A 179 5.60 8.69 -0.78
N ASP A 180 5.50 9.25 0.43
CA ASP A 180 5.34 10.69 0.60
C ASP A 180 6.55 11.45 0.01
N PHE A 181 6.26 12.39 -0.90
CA PHE A 181 7.27 13.16 -1.62
C PHE A 181 8.17 13.98 -0.68
N GLN A 182 7.60 14.58 0.38
CA GLN A 182 8.37 15.40 1.32
C GLN A 182 9.26 14.54 2.21
N LEU A 183 8.80 13.36 2.63
CA LEU A 183 9.63 12.39 3.32
C LEU A 183 10.82 11.96 2.45
N GLY A 184 10.59 11.60 1.20
CA GLY A 184 11.69 11.28 0.27
C GLY A 184 12.64 12.46 0.02
N LEU A 185 12.14 13.69 -0.07
CA LEU A 185 13.00 14.88 -0.20
C LEU A 185 13.85 15.13 1.05
N ASN A 186 13.34 14.79 2.24
CA ASN A 186 14.07 14.95 3.49
C ASN A 186 15.33 14.08 3.56
N ASP A 187 15.45 13.04 2.73
CA ASP A 187 16.65 12.20 2.65
C ASP A 187 17.90 12.96 2.19
N LEU A 188 17.73 14.11 1.52
CA LEU A 188 18.84 15.02 1.18
C LEU A 188 19.59 15.55 2.40
N LYS A 189 19.02 15.43 3.61
CA LYS A 189 19.70 15.75 4.89
C LYS A 189 20.72 14.68 5.28
N TYR A 190 20.61 13.48 4.73
CA TYR A 190 21.40 12.31 5.11
C TYR A 190 22.41 11.92 4.05
N PHE A 191 22.11 12.04 2.75
CA PHE A 191 23.06 11.77 1.67
C PHE A 191 22.73 12.58 0.42
N GLU A 192 23.72 12.72 -0.47
CA GLU A 192 23.54 13.43 -1.73
C GLU A 192 22.96 12.51 -2.81
N PHE A 193 21.91 12.96 -3.49
CA PHE A 193 21.38 12.33 -4.69
C PHE A 193 20.77 13.37 -5.62
N LYS A 194 20.72 13.04 -6.92
CA LYS A 194 19.98 13.82 -7.92
C LYS A 194 18.63 13.18 -8.18
N LYS A 195 17.66 13.96 -8.66
CA LYS A 195 16.27 13.51 -8.71
C LYS A 195 15.59 13.88 -10.01
N PHE A 196 14.85 12.92 -10.56
CA PHE A 196 13.82 13.14 -11.55
C PHE A 196 12.49 13.25 -10.81
N VAL A 197 11.90 14.45 -10.79
CA VAL A 197 10.60 14.69 -10.16
C VAL A 197 9.54 14.83 -11.24
N THR A 198 8.44 14.08 -11.13
CA THR A 198 7.34 14.17 -12.08
C THR A 198 5.98 13.94 -11.41
N ASN A 199 4.95 14.64 -11.90
CA ASN A 199 3.55 14.39 -11.59
C ASN A 199 2.80 13.72 -12.75
N GLN A 200 3.52 13.35 -13.82
CA GLN A 200 2.93 12.66 -14.98
C GLN A 200 2.87 11.14 -14.80
N LEU A 201 3.61 10.62 -13.82
CA LEU A 201 3.67 9.20 -13.48
C LEU A 201 3.22 9.02 -12.03
N PHE A 202 2.59 7.88 -11.77
CA PHE A 202 2.27 7.41 -10.42
C PHE A 202 3.28 6.35 -9.99
N HIS A 203 3.02 5.67 -8.87
CA HIS A 203 3.93 4.70 -8.25
C HIS A 203 4.42 3.61 -9.21
N ASN A 204 3.57 3.16 -10.12
CA ASN A 204 3.94 2.16 -11.13
C ASN A 204 4.66 2.75 -12.37
N GLY A 205 5.15 4.00 -12.30
CA GLY A 205 5.77 4.75 -13.39
C GLY A 205 6.85 3.97 -14.12
N LEU A 206 7.78 3.35 -13.39
CA LEU A 206 8.85 2.51 -13.95
C LEU A 206 8.30 1.32 -14.75
N ARG A 207 7.17 0.74 -14.33
CA ARG A 207 6.55 -0.41 -15.01
C ARG A 207 5.83 0.01 -16.29
N ILE A 208 5.21 1.18 -16.30
CA ILE A 208 4.37 1.66 -17.42
C ILE A 208 5.16 2.45 -18.46
N GLN A 209 6.23 3.11 -18.05
CA GLN A 209 7.10 3.94 -18.90
C GLN A 209 8.56 3.67 -18.56
N THR A 210 8.99 2.42 -18.71
CA THR A 210 10.34 1.96 -18.36
C THR A 210 11.43 2.77 -19.04
N ASP A 211 11.33 2.93 -20.36
CA ASP A 211 12.34 3.65 -21.15
C ASP A 211 12.46 5.09 -20.67
N LEU A 212 11.34 5.82 -20.56
CA LEU A 212 11.34 7.20 -20.05
C LEU A 212 12.02 7.31 -18.69
N VAL A 213 11.64 6.46 -17.72
CA VAL A 213 12.18 6.54 -16.35
C VAL A 213 13.67 6.17 -16.34
N LEU A 214 14.06 5.07 -16.97
CA LEU A 214 15.45 4.62 -16.95
C LEU A 214 16.37 5.52 -17.76
N ASP A 215 15.99 5.93 -18.97
CA ASP A 215 16.77 6.83 -19.81
C ASP A 215 16.98 8.18 -19.13
N THR A 216 15.96 8.68 -18.45
CA THR A 216 16.07 9.89 -17.63
C THR A 216 17.08 9.71 -16.49
N LEU A 217 16.97 8.63 -15.71
CA LEU A 217 17.87 8.38 -14.58
C LEU A 217 19.32 8.18 -15.04
N PHE A 218 19.55 7.42 -16.11
CA PHE A 218 20.87 7.23 -16.70
C PHE A 218 21.41 8.55 -17.28
N GLY A 219 20.57 9.34 -17.95
CA GLY A 219 20.92 10.66 -18.44
C GLY A 219 21.39 11.61 -17.34
N ILE A 220 20.78 11.57 -16.15
CA ILE A 220 21.25 12.34 -14.98
C ILE A 220 22.61 11.84 -14.47
N ILE A 221 22.84 10.52 -14.48
CA ILE A 221 24.13 9.94 -14.10
C ILE A 221 25.22 10.42 -15.06
N GLU A 222 24.97 10.39 -16.37
CA GLU A 222 25.94 10.73 -17.41
C GLU A 222 26.22 12.23 -17.50
N ASN A 223 25.17 13.06 -17.47
CA ASN A 223 25.29 14.51 -17.67
C ASN A 223 25.45 15.30 -16.38
N GLY A 224 25.17 14.67 -15.23
CA GLY A 224 25.22 15.31 -13.94
C GLY A 224 24.05 16.25 -13.63
N GLU A 225 23.13 16.52 -14.55
CA GLU A 225 21.93 17.31 -14.29
C GLU A 225 20.74 16.75 -15.06
N TYR A 226 19.54 17.08 -14.59
CA TYR A 226 18.30 16.86 -15.32
C TYR A 226 18.14 18.04 -16.29
N ILE A 227 18.28 17.79 -17.61
CA ILE A 227 18.13 18.79 -18.67
C ILE A 227 16.67 18.87 -19.12
#